data_AF-A0A1V8TP71-F1
#
_entry.id   AF-A0A1V8TP71-F1
#
_cell.length_a   1.000
_cell.length_b   1.000
_cell.length_c   1.000
_cell.angle_alpha   90.00
_cell.angle_beta   90.00
_cell.angle_gamma   90.00
#
_symmetry.space_group_name_H-M   'P 1'
#
loop_
_entity.id
_entity.type
_entity.pdbx_description
1 polymer ?
#
loop_
_entity_poly.entity_id
_entity_poly.type
_entity_poly.pdbx_seq_one_letter_code
_entity_poly.pdbx_strand_id
1 'polypeptide(L)'
;MKFIVLTLAALATAAMADVGLYDYPGCAGNSRLYKTGAGNCYTLATMPPPLPDHVMERIYHQIFHLEMTPAEVAVDNSVSVTGVRKWRQNWELFSVPRPPACSAIGRPTTLTRAQEDLVMEYLNEHPSAYLDEVVWYIYDNFGQEP
;
A
#
# COMPACT_ATOMS: atom_id res chain seq x y z
N MET A 1 -46.42 -22.72 -20.00
CA MET A 1 -45.86 -21.35 -20.08
C MET A 1 -44.47 -21.35 -19.44
N LYS A 2 -43.46 -21.71 -20.24
CA LYS A 2 -42.05 -21.99 -19.84
C LYS A 2 -41.10 -20.85 -20.24
N PHE A 3 -41.57 -19.60 -20.26
CA PHE A 3 -40.86 -18.51 -20.94
C PHE A 3 -40.22 -17.43 -20.04
N ILE A 4 -40.34 -17.54 -18.70
CA ILE A 4 -39.83 -16.50 -17.79
C ILE A 4 -38.56 -16.93 -17.03
N VAL A 5 -38.29 -18.22 -16.88
CA VAL A 5 -37.11 -18.70 -16.11
C VAL A 5 -35.81 -18.67 -16.93
N LEU A 6 -35.90 -18.65 -18.27
CA LEU A 6 -34.76 -18.68 -19.17
C LEU A 6 -34.02 -17.33 -19.32
N THR A 7 -34.65 -16.21 -18.94
CA THR A 7 -34.03 -14.88 -19.09
C THR A 7 -33.19 -14.46 -17.88
N LEU A 8 -33.42 -15.03 -16.68
CA LEU A 8 -32.60 -14.73 -15.50
C LEU A 8 -31.30 -15.56 -15.45
N ALA A 9 -31.30 -16.78 -16.00
CA ALA A 9 -30.08 -17.61 -16.06
C ALA A 9 -29.06 -17.11 -17.09
N ALA A 10 -29.51 -16.40 -18.14
CA ALA A 10 -28.64 -15.87 -19.18
C ALA A 10 -27.88 -14.59 -18.77
N LEU A 11 -28.34 -13.89 -17.73
CA LEU A 11 -27.66 -12.69 -17.23
C LEU A 11 -26.60 -12.99 -16.15
N ALA A 12 -26.63 -14.19 -15.57
CA ALA A 12 -25.66 -14.62 -14.56
C ALA A 12 -24.46 -15.41 -15.13
N THR A 13 -24.55 -15.86 -16.39
CA THR A 13 -23.55 -16.74 -17.04
C THR A 13 -22.82 -16.12 -18.23
N ALA A 14 -22.99 -14.81 -18.45
CA ALA A 14 -21.98 -14.00 -19.14
C ALA A 14 -20.97 -13.53 -18.09
N ALA A 15 -20.11 -14.45 -17.63
CA ALA A 15 -18.75 -14.49 -18.15
C ALA A 15 -18.03 -13.17 -17.78
N MET A 16 -17.38 -13.04 -16.61
CA MET A 16 -16.45 -14.00 -16.00
C MET A 16 -15.38 -14.55 -16.96
N ALA A 17 -15.20 -13.93 -18.13
CA ALA A 17 -14.13 -14.26 -19.06
C ALA A 17 -13.55 -12.97 -19.63
N ASP A 18 -12.63 -12.38 -18.87
CA ASP A 18 -11.43 -11.70 -19.39
C ASP A 18 -10.73 -10.95 -18.24
N VAL A 19 -10.30 -11.72 -17.23
CA VAL A 19 -9.04 -11.39 -16.55
C VAL A 19 -7.93 -11.96 -17.42
N GLY A 20 -7.89 -11.51 -18.66
CA GLY A 20 -6.76 -11.72 -19.54
C GLY A 20 -5.65 -10.81 -19.06
N LEU A 21 -4.65 -11.40 -18.40
CA LEU A 21 -3.34 -10.78 -18.26
C LEU A 21 -2.76 -10.67 -19.68
N TYR A 22 -3.14 -9.61 -20.41
CA TYR A 22 -2.49 -9.31 -21.67
C TYR A 22 -1.14 -8.70 -21.34
N ASP A 23 -0.11 -9.53 -21.34
CA ASP A 23 1.28 -9.08 -21.43
C ASP A 23 1.47 -8.40 -22.77
N TYR A 24 1.22 -7.09 -22.82
CA TYR A 24 1.63 -6.25 -23.94
C TYR A 24 3.16 -6.14 -23.90
N PRO A 25 3.86 -6.60 -24.95
CA PRO A 25 5.30 -6.51 -25.01
C PRO A 25 5.65 -5.05 -25.27
N GLY A 26 6.07 -4.33 -24.23
CA GLY A 26 6.54 -2.95 -24.40
C GLY A 26 6.68 -2.12 -23.13
N CYS A 27 6.11 -2.53 -22.00
CA CYS A 27 6.09 -1.68 -20.80
C CYS A 27 7.06 -2.18 -19.72
N ALA A 28 8.34 -1.87 -19.88
CA ALA A 28 9.26 -1.75 -18.74
C ALA A 28 8.88 -0.49 -17.95
N GLY A 29 7.79 -0.55 -17.17
CA GLY A 29 7.31 0.58 -16.40
C GLY A 29 6.03 0.26 -15.63
N ASN A 30 6.10 0.39 -14.31
CA ASN A 30 5.06 0.09 -13.32
C ASN A 30 3.76 0.93 -13.47
N SER A 31 2.97 0.72 -14.51
CA SER A 31 1.63 1.32 -14.62
C SER A 31 0.54 0.24 -14.58
N ARG A 32 0.00 -0.04 -13.38
CA ARG A 32 -1.25 -0.81 -13.24
C ARG A 32 -2.43 0.08 -13.64
N LEU A 33 -3.08 -0.25 -14.75
CA LEU A 33 -4.34 0.36 -15.18
C LEU A 33 -5.48 -0.14 -14.28
N TYR A 34 -6.27 0.76 -13.69
CA TYR A 34 -7.52 0.40 -13.02
C TYR A 34 -8.71 0.96 -13.80
N LYS A 35 -9.60 0.08 -14.28
CA LYS A 35 -10.87 0.46 -14.91
C LYS A 35 -11.89 0.75 -13.81
N THR A 36 -12.29 2.01 -13.65
CA THR A 36 -13.57 2.33 -12.99
C THR A 36 -14.70 2.21 -14.04
N GLY A 37 -15.81 1.55 -13.68
CA GLY A 37 -16.89 1.10 -14.57
C GLY A 37 -17.71 2.16 -15.32
N ALA A 38 -17.16 3.35 -15.53
CA ALA A 38 -17.79 4.44 -16.26
C ALA A 38 -16.83 5.00 -17.32
N GLY A 39 -16.48 4.18 -18.33
CA GLY A 39 -16.06 4.56 -19.69
C GLY A 39 -14.94 5.59 -19.92
N ASN A 40 -14.40 6.23 -18.88
CA ASN A 40 -13.43 7.30 -19.00
C ASN A 40 -12.04 6.75 -18.71
N CYS A 41 -11.28 6.57 -19.79
CA CYS A 41 -9.85 6.30 -19.75
C CYS A 41 -9.14 7.65 -19.60
N TYR A 42 -8.92 8.13 -18.37
CA TYR A 42 -7.90 9.16 -18.17
C TYR A 42 -6.54 8.50 -18.43
N THR A 43 -5.72 9.16 -19.24
CA THR A 43 -4.29 8.88 -19.30
C THR A 43 -3.77 8.93 -17.87
N LEU A 44 -3.27 7.80 -17.36
CA LEU A 44 -2.67 7.72 -16.03
C LEU A 44 -1.68 8.89 -15.91
N ALA A 45 -1.93 9.78 -14.96
CA ALA A 45 -0.98 10.81 -14.59
C ALA A 45 0.32 10.09 -14.25
N THR A 46 1.30 10.13 -15.15
CA THR A 46 2.68 9.82 -14.82
C THR A 46 3.01 10.71 -13.63
N MET A 47 3.21 10.10 -12.46
CA MET A 47 3.58 10.85 -11.26
C MET A 47 4.77 11.74 -11.63
N PRO A 48 4.70 13.06 -11.35
CA PRO A 48 5.81 13.93 -11.69
C PRO A 48 7.07 13.37 -11.03
N PRO A 49 8.20 13.32 -11.76
CA PRO A 49 9.44 12.83 -11.19
C PRO A 49 9.79 13.68 -9.98
N PRO A 50 10.43 13.07 -8.97
CA PRO A 50 10.76 13.80 -7.77
C PRO A 50 11.79 14.90 -8.11
N LEU A 51 11.80 15.96 -7.30
CA LEU A 51 12.72 17.09 -7.51
C LEU A 51 14.19 16.61 -7.51
N PRO A 52 15.05 17.20 -8.37
CA PRO A 52 16.45 16.83 -8.42
C PRO A 52 17.19 17.24 -7.14
N ASP A 53 18.23 16.48 -6.79
CA ASP A 53 18.90 16.58 -5.48
C ASP A 53 19.53 17.95 -5.23
N HIS A 54 20.13 18.57 -6.25
CA HIS A 54 20.70 19.92 -6.13
C HIS A 54 19.67 20.99 -5.72
N VAL A 55 18.39 20.82 -6.10
CA VAL A 55 17.32 21.73 -5.67
C VAL A 55 16.98 21.46 -4.20
N MET A 56 16.97 20.20 -3.77
CA MET A 56 16.74 19.83 -2.38
C MET A 56 17.85 20.33 -1.45
N GLU A 57 19.11 20.26 -1.89
CA GLU A 57 20.27 20.81 -1.16
C GLU A 57 20.18 22.34 -1.02
N ARG A 58 19.78 23.03 -2.09
CA ARG A 58 19.53 24.48 -2.05
C ARG A 58 18.44 24.84 -1.05
N ILE A 59 17.32 24.12 -1.07
CA ILE A 59 16.20 24.31 -0.14
C ILE A 59 16.63 24.04 1.30
N TYR A 60 17.43 22.99 1.52
CA TYR A 60 17.99 22.68 2.84
C TYR A 60 18.83 23.86 3.38
N HIS A 61 19.72 24.40 2.55
CA HIS A 61 20.55 25.55 2.94
C HIS A 61 19.70 26.79 3.26
N GLN A 62 18.64 27.06 2.49
CA GLN A 62 17.76 28.19 2.74
C GLN A 62 16.98 28.07 4.06
N ILE A 63 16.57 26.86 4.44
CA ILE A 63 15.80 26.62 5.66
C ILE A 63 16.70 26.65 6.90
N PHE A 64 17.85 25.98 6.86
CA PHE A 64 18.67 25.76 8.06
C PHE A 64 19.82 26.77 8.23
N HIS A 65 20.37 27.32 7.14
CA HIS A 65 21.48 28.28 7.23
C HIS A 65 21.04 29.73 7.07
N LEU A 66 20.01 29.98 6.26
CA LEU A 66 19.47 31.32 6.03
C LEU A 66 18.20 31.62 6.85
N GLU A 67 17.69 30.62 7.58
CA GLU A 67 16.49 30.71 8.43
C GLU A 67 15.27 31.34 7.74
N MET A 68 15.13 31.12 6.43
CA MET A 68 14.02 31.69 5.65
C MET A 68 12.69 31.05 6.02
N THR A 69 11.60 31.82 5.89
CA THR A 69 10.28 31.26 6.15
C THR A 69 9.88 30.27 5.04
N PRO A 70 9.07 29.23 5.34
CA PRO A 70 8.65 28.25 4.32
C PRO A 70 7.89 28.87 3.13
N ALA A 71 7.30 30.06 3.32
CA ALA A 71 6.61 30.79 2.27
C ALA A 71 7.59 31.44 1.29
N GLU A 72 8.66 32.06 1.79
CA GLU A 72 9.71 32.67 0.95
C GLU A 72 10.45 31.61 0.14
N VAL A 73 10.84 30.51 0.79
CA VAL A 73 11.51 29.37 0.12
C VAL A 73 10.65 28.77 -1.00
N ALA A 74 9.33 28.71 -0.79
CA ALA A 74 8.38 28.22 -1.79
C ALA A 74 8.33 29.13 -3.02
N VAL A 75 8.33 30.45 -2.82
CA VAL A 75 8.36 31.45 -3.90
C VAL A 75 9.67 31.36 -4.68
N ASP A 76 10.80 31.35 -3.99
CA ASP A 76 12.15 31.32 -4.61
C ASP A 76 12.39 30.08 -5.48
N ASN A 77 11.87 28.93 -5.05
CA ASN A 77 12.07 27.66 -5.74
C ASN A 77 10.90 27.25 -6.65
N SER A 78 9.83 28.05 -6.71
CA SER A 78 8.58 27.71 -7.41
C SER A 78 7.99 26.36 -6.97
N VAL A 79 7.98 26.09 -5.67
CA VAL A 79 7.47 24.85 -5.07
C VAL A 79 6.26 25.14 -4.18
N SER A 80 5.38 24.15 -4.01
CA SER A 80 4.30 24.25 -3.03
C SER A 80 4.81 24.45 -1.59
N VAL A 81 4.18 25.37 -0.85
CA VAL A 81 4.47 25.61 0.59
C VAL A 81 4.32 24.33 1.42
N THR A 82 3.33 23.51 1.10
CA THR A 82 3.09 22.22 1.76
C THR A 82 4.24 21.24 1.56
N GLY A 83 4.87 21.23 0.37
CA GLY A 83 6.05 20.42 0.10
C GLY A 83 7.24 20.82 0.97
N VAL A 84 7.50 22.14 1.05
CA VAL A 84 8.57 22.70 1.89
C VAL A 84 8.37 22.34 3.37
N ARG A 85 7.14 22.45 3.89
CA ARG A 85 6.81 22.05 5.26
C ARG A 85 7.05 20.56 5.52
N LYS A 86 6.67 19.69 4.57
CA LYS A 86 6.93 18.25 4.66
C LYS A 86 8.41 17.94 4.68
N TRP A 87 9.21 18.58 3.82
CA TRP A 87 10.64 18.36 3.80
C TRP A 87 11.32 18.84 5.07
N ARG A 88 10.92 20.00 5.60
CA ARG A 88 11.37 20.47 6.92
C ARG A 88 11.16 19.40 7.99
N GLN A 89 9.94 18.87 8.09
CA GLN A 89 9.62 17.81 9.03
C GLN A 89 10.44 16.55 8.79
N ASN A 90 10.66 16.16 7.53
CA ASN A 90 11.47 14.99 7.19
C ASN A 90 12.95 15.18 7.57
N TRP A 91 13.52 16.37 7.38
CA TRP A 91 14.89 16.67 7.81
C TRP A 91 15.02 16.64 9.33
N GLU A 92 14.03 17.17 10.05
CA GLU A 92 13.99 17.14 11.52
C GLU A 92 13.88 15.71 12.07
N LEU A 93 13.11 14.83 11.41
CA LEU A 93 12.86 13.45 11.88
C LEU A 93 13.89 12.43 11.38
N PHE A 94 14.25 12.49 10.10
CA PHE A 94 15.00 11.45 9.40
C PHE A 94 16.37 11.91 8.90
N SER A 95 16.74 13.19 9.07
CA SER A 95 17.95 13.81 8.49
C SER A 95 18.09 13.70 6.96
N VAL A 96 17.02 13.29 6.26
CA VAL A 96 16.97 13.07 4.81
C VAL A 96 15.72 13.77 4.27
N PRO A 97 15.78 14.42 3.08
CA PRO A 97 14.63 15.14 2.52
C PRO A 97 13.41 14.25 2.26
N ARG A 98 13.68 12.98 1.95
CA ARG A 98 12.68 11.95 1.73
C ARG A 98 12.81 10.94 2.84
N PRO A 99 11.71 10.54 3.50
CA PRO A 99 11.80 9.49 4.49
C PRO A 99 12.37 8.25 3.80
N PRO A 100 13.20 7.45 4.50
CA PRO A 100 13.55 6.14 4.00
C PRO A 100 12.27 5.40 3.65
N ALA A 101 12.31 4.52 2.65
CA ALA A 101 11.19 3.63 2.43
C ALA A 101 10.99 2.87 3.74
N CYS A 102 9.97 3.23 4.51
CA CYS A 102 9.42 2.36 5.52
C CYS A 102 8.97 1.16 4.70
N SER A 103 9.83 0.15 4.60
CA SER A 103 9.44 -1.13 4.03
C SER A 103 8.11 -1.44 4.67
N ALA A 104 7.11 -1.77 3.86
CA ALA A 104 5.85 -2.29 4.37
C ALA A 104 6.11 -3.69 4.96
N ILE A 105 7.03 -3.79 5.92
CA ILE A 105 6.84 -4.62 7.09
C ILE A 105 5.51 -4.08 7.62
N GLY A 106 4.43 -4.71 7.20
CA GLY A 106 3.12 -4.43 7.74
C GLY A 106 3.15 -4.63 9.25
N ARG A 107 2.00 -4.54 9.92
CA ARG A 107 1.92 -5.01 11.29
C ARG A 107 2.57 -6.41 11.35
N PRO A 108 3.63 -6.61 12.17
CA PRO A 108 4.21 -7.94 12.34
C PRO A 108 3.06 -8.90 12.64
N THR A 109 2.94 -9.98 11.88
CA THR A 109 1.84 -10.92 12.09
C THR A 109 2.01 -11.52 13.49
N THR A 110 0.95 -11.49 14.30
CA THR A 110 1.01 -12.03 15.68
C THR A 110 1.41 -13.51 15.66
N LEU A 111 1.06 -14.23 14.60
CA LEU A 111 1.48 -15.59 14.34
C LEU A 111 2.22 -15.65 12.98
N THR A 112 3.19 -16.54 12.89
CA THR A 112 3.78 -16.94 11.60
C THR A 112 2.80 -17.86 10.86
N ARG A 113 2.89 -17.93 9.52
CA ARG A 113 2.01 -18.82 8.73
C ARG A 113 2.06 -20.28 9.18
N ALA A 114 3.24 -20.77 9.54
CA ALA A 114 3.40 -22.14 10.05
C ALA A 114 2.67 -22.36 11.38
N GLN A 115 2.62 -21.34 12.25
CA GLN A 115 1.84 -21.40 13.50
C GLN A 115 0.34 -21.34 13.23
N GLU A 116 -0.09 -20.54 12.25
CA GLU A 116 -1.50 -20.49 11.81
C GLU A 116 -1.96 -21.87 11.32
N ASP A 117 -1.18 -22.54 10.48
CA ASP A 117 -1.52 -23.86 9.95
C ASP A 117 -1.70 -24.91 11.07
N LEU A 118 -0.82 -24.91 12.07
CA LEU A 118 -0.89 -25.83 13.21
C LEU A 118 -2.07 -25.55 14.13
N VAL A 119 -2.42 -24.28 14.36
CA VAL A 119 -3.62 -23.92 15.12
C VAL A 119 -4.88 -24.36 14.36
N MET A 120 -4.89 -24.25 13.03
CA MET A 120 -6.02 -24.71 12.21
C MET A 120 -6.14 -26.24 12.21
N GLU A 121 -5.02 -26.97 12.22
CA GLU A 121 -5.01 -28.42 12.40
C GLU A 121 -5.59 -28.83 13.76
N TYR A 122 -5.14 -28.19 14.85
CA TYR A 122 -5.66 -28.42 16.20
C TYR A 122 -7.18 -28.15 16.30
N LEU A 123 -7.66 -27.06 15.70
CA LEU A 123 -9.10 -26.74 15.67
C LEU A 123 -9.93 -27.72 14.85
N ASN A 124 -9.35 -28.34 13.81
CA ASN A 124 -10.02 -29.39 13.05
C ASN A 124 -10.17 -30.67 13.86
N GLU A 125 -9.17 -31.02 14.69
CA GLU A 125 -9.23 -32.17 15.60
C GLU A 125 -10.15 -31.91 16.81
N HIS A 126 -10.22 -30.66 17.26
CA HIS A 126 -11.01 -30.24 18.43
C HIS A 126 -11.95 -29.07 18.11
N PRO A 127 -13.06 -29.30 17.38
CA PRO A 127 -13.96 -28.24 16.94
C PRO A 127 -14.76 -27.57 18.09
N SER A 128 -14.78 -28.19 19.27
CA SER A 128 -15.40 -27.66 20.49
C SER A 128 -14.41 -26.99 21.44
N ALA A 129 -13.13 -26.88 21.07
CA ALA A 129 -12.12 -26.27 21.92
C ALA A 129 -12.46 -24.81 22.20
N TYR A 130 -12.30 -24.40 23.47
CA TYR A 130 -12.47 -23.00 23.85
C TYR A 130 -11.23 -22.18 23.48
N LEU A 131 -11.41 -20.87 23.32
CA LEU A 131 -10.29 -19.97 23.01
C LEU A 131 -9.14 -20.08 24.02
N ASP A 132 -9.45 -20.26 25.31
CA ASP A 132 -8.44 -20.42 26.35
C ASP A 132 -7.58 -21.68 26.15
N GLU A 133 -8.17 -22.78 25.66
CA GLU A 133 -7.45 -24.03 25.36
C GLU A 133 -6.54 -23.87 24.15
N VAL A 134 -6.99 -23.13 23.13
CA VAL A 134 -6.17 -22.77 21.97
C VAL A 134 -5.00 -21.88 22.38
N VAL A 135 -5.22 -20.96 23.32
CA VAL A 135 -4.15 -20.11 23.89
C VAL A 135 -3.11 -20.97 24.62
N TRP A 136 -3.53 -21.93 25.46
CA TRP A 136 -2.61 -22.89 26.08
C TRP A 136 -1.84 -23.71 25.06
N TYR A 137 -2.51 -24.20 24.01
CA TYR A 137 -1.86 -24.93 22.92
C TYR A 137 -0.80 -24.09 22.21
N ILE A 138 -1.08 -22.81 21.95
CA ILE A 138 -0.11 -21.90 21.34
C ILE A 138 1.10 -21.70 22.26
N TYR A 139 0.88 -21.54 23.57
CA TYR A 139 1.97 -21.36 24.53
C TYR A 139 2.84 -22.61 24.69
N ASP A 140 2.23 -23.77 24.84
CA ASP A 140 2.96 -25.04 25.05
C ASP A 140 3.80 -25.44 23.83
N ASN A 141 3.32 -25.15 22.61
CA ASN A 141 4.00 -25.56 21.38
C ASN A 141 4.97 -24.50 20.81
N PHE A 142 4.71 -23.21 21.04
CA PHE A 142 5.50 -22.13 20.43
C PHE A 142 6.30 -21.27 21.42
N GLY A 143 6.17 -21.50 22.73
CA GLY A 143 7.09 -20.99 23.75
C GLY A 143 7.18 -19.46 23.85
N GLN A 144 6.15 -18.72 23.41
CA GLN A 144 6.10 -17.27 23.57
C GLN A 144 5.42 -16.92 24.88
N GLU A 145 6.18 -16.76 25.97
CA GLU A 145 5.63 -16.11 27.18
C GLU A 145 5.22 -14.65 26.87
N PRO A 146 4.16 -14.12 27.51
CA PRO A 146 3.64 -12.77 27.27
C PRO A 146 4.61 -11.64 27.64
#